data_AF-A0A969JEF9-F1
#
_entry.id   AF-A0A969JEF9-F1
#
_cell.length_a   1.000
_cell.length_b   1.000
_cell.length_c   1.000
_cell.angle_alpha   90.00
_cell.angle_beta   90.00
_cell.angle_gamma   90.00
#
_symmetry.space_group_name_H-M   'P 1'
#
loop_
_entity.id
_entity.type
_entity.pdbx_description
1 polymer ?
#
loop_
_entity_poly.entity_id
_entity_poly.type
_entity_poly.pdbx_seq_one_letter_code
_entity_poly.pdbx_strand_id
1 'polypeptide(L)'
;MPANEIMGFDYVRVNLAAYATDDNFYDLWHKAVAVVTLKRDDKNQKYVQLRLENKLGKTEKILGGHTRTWGDLYLYVKIPKNIQAKDRIEVVVWNNNFAPIIIDDFKISACQF
;
A
#
# COMPACT_ATOMS: atom_id res chain seq x y z
N MET A 1 2.99 20.48 -22.11
CA MET A 1 3.86 19.73 -21.18
C MET A 1 3.27 18.32 -21.05
N PRO A 2 4.04 17.23 -21.17
CA PRO A 2 3.46 15.90 -21.06
C PRO A 2 3.01 15.67 -19.62
N ALA A 3 1.74 15.33 -19.43
CA ALA A 3 1.05 15.30 -18.13
C ALA A 3 1.42 14.11 -17.21
N ASN A 4 2.60 13.49 -17.37
CA ASN A 4 2.92 12.20 -16.77
C ASN A 4 4.24 12.15 -15.97
N GLU A 5 4.95 13.27 -15.80
CA GLU A 5 6.17 13.28 -14.98
C GLU A 5 5.83 13.52 -13.50
N ILE A 6 6.25 12.58 -12.64
CA ILE A 6 6.12 12.69 -11.18
C ILE A 6 7.31 13.51 -10.66
N MET A 7 7.02 14.65 -10.04
CA MET A 7 8.03 15.57 -9.53
C MET A 7 8.24 15.40 -8.02
N GLY A 8 9.33 15.99 -7.53
CA GLY A 8 9.59 16.07 -6.10
C GLY A 8 8.47 16.82 -5.38
N PHE A 9 8.07 16.32 -4.22
CA PHE A 9 6.92 16.76 -3.41
C PHE A 9 5.53 16.37 -3.91
N ASP A 10 5.39 15.82 -5.11
CA ASP A 10 4.13 15.23 -5.56
C ASP A 10 3.71 14.08 -4.64
N TYR A 11 2.47 13.64 -4.81
CA TYR A 11 1.99 12.43 -4.16
C TYR A 11 1.71 11.37 -5.21
N VAL A 12 1.98 10.13 -4.80
CA VAL A 12 1.52 8.95 -5.53
C VAL A 12 0.52 8.23 -4.66
N ARG A 13 -0.63 7.90 -5.23
CA ARG A 13 -1.62 7.04 -4.60
C ARG A 13 -1.37 5.61 -5.03
N VAL A 14 -1.19 4.74 -4.05
CA VAL A 14 -1.17 3.28 -4.23
C VAL A 14 -2.51 2.76 -3.78
N ASN A 15 -3.20 2.05 -4.67
CA ASN A 15 -4.47 1.38 -4.44
C ASN A 15 -4.30 -0.13 -4.64
N LEU A 16 -5.04 -0.90 -3.85
CA LEU A 16 -5.19 -2.34 -4.03
C LEU A 16 -6.49 -2.80 -3.38
N ALA A 17 -7.12 -3.83 -3.93
CA ALA A 17 -8.15 -4.59 -3.27
C ALA A 17 -7.50 -5.75 -2.50
N ALA A 18 -8.03 -6.08 -1.34
CA ALA A 18 -7.58 -7.24 -0.59
C ALA A 18 -8.78 -8.05 -0.07
N TYR A 19 -8.59 -9.36 0.05
CA TYR A 19 -9.58 -10.30 0.57
C TYR A 19 -8.89 -11.29 1.50
N ALA A 20 -9.34 -11.34 2.75
CA ALA A 20 -8.88 -12.32 3.74
C ALA A 20 -9.77 -13.56 3.68
N THR A 21 -9.17 -14.73 3.53
CA THR A 21 -9.92 -16.01 3.40
C THR A 21 -10.32 -16.62 4.74
N ASP A 22 -9.67 -16.22 5.84
CA ASP A 22 -9.82 -16.80 7.18
C ASP A 22 -10.32 -15.76 8.18
N ASP A 23 -11.15 -16.20 9.13
CA ASP A 23 -11.72 -15.40 10.21
C ASP A 23 -10.68 -15.05 11.29
N ASN A 24 -9.61 -15.83 11.41
CA ASN A 24 -8.47 -15.58 12.31
C ASN A 24 -7.42 -14.62 11.71
N PHE A 25 -7.77 -13.86 10.68
CA PHE A 25 -6.85 -12.95 10.01
C PHE A 25 -6.31 -11.83 10.91
N TYR A 26 -6.93 -11.56 12.05
CA TYR A 26 -6.42 -10.57 12.99
C TYR A 26 -5.34 -11.16 13.91
N ASP A 27 -4.07 -10.94 13.59
CA ASP A 27 -2.93 -11.23 14.47
C ASP A 27 -2.13 -9.95 14.75
N LEU A 28 -1.98 -9.60 16.04
CA LEU A 28 -1.21 -8.44 16.48
C LEU A 28 0.31 -8.63 16.36
N TRP A 29 0.77 -9.86 16.29
CA TRP A 29 2.18 -10.24 16.22
C TRP A 29 2.61 -10.56 14.78
N HIS A 30 1.72 -11.16 13.99
CA HIS A 30 1.99 -11.59 12.61
C HIS A 30 1.16 -10.82 11.60
N LYS A 31 1.59 -9.61 11.26
CA LYS A 31 0.80 -8.68 10.46
C LYS A 31 0.99 -8.88 8.96
N ALA A 32 -0.11 -8.76 8.24
CA ALA A 32 -0.09 -8.52 6.81
C ALA A 32 0.02 -7.03 6.47
N VAL A 33 1.04 -6.67 5.70
CA VAL A 33 1.34 -5.28 5.32
C VAL A 33 1.63 -5.16 3.83
N ALA A 34 1.14 -4.10 3.21
CA ALA A 34 1.68 -3.61 1.95
C ALA A 34 2.78 -2.59 2.26
N VAL A 35 3.97 -2.83 1.73
CA VAL A 35 5.15 -1.99 1.88
C VAL A 35 5.38 -1.28 0.56
N VAL A 36 5.39 0.05 0.60
CA VAL A 36 5.77 0.89 -0.54
C VAL A 36 7.16 1.46 -0.28
N THR A 37 8.08 1.17 -1.19
CA THR A 37 9.44 1.69 -1.16
C THR A 37 9.73 2.52 -2.39
N LEU A 38 10.49 3.59 -2.19
CA LEU A 38 11.15 4.30 -3.28
C LEU A 38 12.62 3.92 -3.23
N LYS A 39 13.16 3.34 -4.29
CA LYS A 39 14.53 2.84 -4.37
C LYS A 39 15.36 3.60 -5.40
N ARG A 40 16.63 3.81 -5.06
CA ARG A 40 17.69 4.30 -5.94
C ARG A 40 18.90 3.39 -5.80
N ASP A 41 19.34 2.77 -6.89
CA ASP A 41 20.50 1.86 -6.88
C ASP A 41 20.39 0.82 -5.73
N ASP A 42 19.20 0.20 -5.61
CA ASP A 42 18.81 -0.77 -4.57
C ASP A 42 18.77 -0.27 -3.12
N LYS A 43 19.03 1.03 -2.89
CA LYS A 43 18.90 1.66 -1.57
C LYS A 43 17.52 2.30 -1.40
N ASN A 44 16.89 2.02 -0.26
CA ASN A 44 15.63 2.64 0.13
C ASN A 44 15.82 4.14 0.39
N GLN A 45 15.19 4.98 -0.42
CA GLN A 45 15.09 6.44 -0.23
C GLN A 45 13.89 6.80 0.64
N LYS A 46 12.82 6.00 0.57
CA LYS A 46 11.62 6.15 1.38
C LYS A 46 10.94 4.81 1.63
N TYR A 47 10.30 4.70 2.79
CA TYR A 47 9.55 3.55 3.24
C TYR A 47 8.19 4.01 3.81
N VAL A 48 7.11 3.41 3.35
CA VAL A 48 5.75 3.59 3.91
C VAL A 48 5.08 2.23 3.96
N GLN A 49 4.37 1.93 5.05
CA GLN A 49 3.64 0.68 5.21
C GLN A 49 2.16 0.91 5.45
N LEU A 50 1.32 0.04 4.90
CA LEU A 50 -0.11 -0.03 5.12
C LEU A 50 -0.46 -1.41 5.68
N ARG A 51 -1.01 -1.45 6.90
CA ARG A 51 -1.55 -2.69 7.47
C ARG A 51 -2.86 -3.04 6.78
N LEU A 52 -2.93 -4.22 6.16
CA LEU A 52 -4.08 -4.69 5.40
C LEU A 52 -5.26 -5.02 6.34
N GLU A 53 -4.95 -5.63 7.49
CA GLU A 53 -5.92 -6.02 8.54
C GLU A 53 -6.74 -4.86 9.11
N ASN A 54 -6.18 -3.65 9.18
CA ASN A 54 -6.86 -2.49 9.80
C ASN A 54 -7.86 -1.80 8.86
N LYS A 55 -7.97 -2.26 7.61
CA LYS A 55 -8.55 -1.47 6.52
C LYS A 55 -9.50 -2.25 5.61
N LEU A 56 -9.47 -3.57 5.64
CA LEU A 56 -10.58 -4.39 5.16
C LEU A 56 -11.81 -4.03 6.02
N GLY A 57 -12.85 -3.43 5.41
CA GLY A 57 -14.06 -3.03 6.13
C GLY A 57 -14.10 -1.61 6.71
N LYS A 58 -13.54 -0.58 6.04
CA LYS A 58 -13.75 0.82 6.47
C LYS A 58 -14.87 1.55 5.74
N THR A 59 -16.01 1.64 6.41
CA THR A 59 -16.69 2.93 6.62
C THR A 59 -16.62 3.25 8.12
N GLU A 60 -15.76 4.22 8.47
CA GLU A 60 -15.80 5.02 9.70
C GLU A 60 -16.11 4.30 11.05
N LYS A 61 -15.22 3.44 11.52
CA LYS A 61 -14.83 3.24 12.93
C LYS A 61 -13.80 2.12 12.98
N ILE A 62 -12.83 2.19 13.89
CA ILE A 62 -11.90 1.08 14.14
C ILE A 62 -12.70 0.00 14.88
N LEU A 63 -13.48 -0.82 14.17
CA LEU A 63 -14.18 -2.00 14.71
C LEU A 63 -14.65 -2.88 13.53
N GLY A 64 -14.04 -4.05 13.35
CA GLY A 64 -14.58 -5.14 12.54
C GLY A 64 -14.00 -5.26 11.13
N GLY A 65 -12.76 -5.74 11.00
CA GLY A 65 -12.28 -6.28 9.72
C GLY A 65 -13.09 -7.52 9.38
N HIS A 66 -14.05 -7.40 8.45
CA HIS A 66 -14.82 -8.54 7.98
C HIS A 66 -13.93 -9.39 7.08
N THR A 67 -13.73 -10.62 7.53
CA THR A 67 -13.12 -11.68 6.74
C THR A 67 -14.12 -12.13 5.69
N ARG A 68 -13.62 -12.74 4.62
CA ARG A 68 -14.44 -13.15 3.46
C ARG A 68 -15.18 -12.00 2.76
N THR A 69 -14.62 -10.79 2.82
CA THR A 69 -15.13 -9.62 2.11
C THR A 69 -13.98 -8.88 1.43
N TRP A 70 -14.22 -8.35 0.24
CA TRP A 70 -13.26 -7.48 -0.45
C TRP A 70 -13.21 -6.11 0.24
N GLY A 71 -12.00 -5.60 0.45
CA GLY A 71 -11.79 -4.25 0.94
C GLY A 71 -10.83 -3.48 0.07
N ASP A 72 -11.24 -2.27 -0.32
CA ASP A 72 -10.39 -1.33 -1.06
C ASP A 72 -9.45 -0.60 -0.12
N LEU A 73 -8.16 -0.66 -0.45
CA LEU A 73 -7.08 -0.14 0.34
C LEU A 73 -6.31 0.89 -0.45
N TYR A 74 -6.03 2.03 0.18
CA TYR A 74 -5.19 3.03 -0.43
C TYR A 74 -4.29 3.75 0.56
N LEU A 75 -3.15 4.19 0.07
CA LEU A 75 -2.25 5.11 0.76
C LEU A 75 -1.67 6.16 -0.20
N TYR A 76 -1.39 7.33 0.34
CA TYR A 76 -0.66 8.38 -0.36
C TYR A 76 0.80 8.38 0.07
N VAL A 77 1.70 8.38 -0.89
CA VAL A 77 3.14 8.41 -0.68
C VAL A 77 3.68 9.71 -1.24
N LYS A 78 4.15 10.59 -0.35
CA LYS A 78 4.82 11.83 -0.75
C LYS A 78 6.17 11.53 -1.40
N ILE A 79 6.44 12.07 -2.56
CA ILE A 79 7.68 11.91 -3.30
C ILE A 79 8.76 12.84 -2.72
N PRO A 80 9.98 12.35 -2.43
CA PRO A 80 11.07 13.19 -1.95
C PRO A 80 11.43 14.29 -2.96
N LYS A 81 11.86 15.46 -2.48
CA LYS A 81 12.27 16.60 -3.33
C LYS A 81 13.31 16.21 -4.38
N ASN A 82 14.23 15.33 -4.01
CA ASN A 82 15.40 14.94 -4.78
C ASN A 82 15.17 13.66 -5.60
N ILE A 83 13.92 13.36 -6.00
CA ILE A 83 13.60 12.24 -6.90
C ILE A 83 14.42 12.35 -8.19
N GLN A 84 14.87 11.21 -8.70
CA GLN A 84 15.57 11.09 -9.97
C GLN A 84 14.76 10.23 -10.93
N ALA A 85 14.93 10.44 -12.23
CA ALA A 85 14.25 9.65 -13.26
C ALA A 85 14.55 8.13 -13.18
N LYS A 86 15.70 7.76 -12.60
CA LYS A 86 16.09 6.35 -12.37
C LYS A 86 15.53 5.73 -11.09
N ASP A 87 14.89 6.52 -10.23
CA ASP A 87 14.31 6.01 -9.00
C ASP A 87 13.08 5.16 -9.34
N ARG A 88 12.91 4.06 -8.61
CA ARG A 88 11.79 3.13 -8.81
C ARG A 88 10.90 3.07 -7.60
N ILE A 89 9.59 3.06 -7.82
CA ILE A 89 8.61 2.72 -6.80
C ILE A 89 8.39 1.21 -6.83
N GLU A 90 8.46 0.57 -5.68
CA GLU A 90 8.26 -0.86 -5.53
C GLU A 90 7.26 -1.09 -4.41
N VAL A 91 6.26 -1.91 -4.68
CA VAL A 91 5.24 -2.27 -3.69
C VAL A 91 5.27 -3.77 -3.49
N VAL A 92 5.48 -4.17 -2.25
CA VAL A 92 5.59 -5.57 -1.85
C VAL A 92 4.53 -5.82 -0.79
N VAL A 93 3.73 -6.87 -0.99
CA VAL A 93 2.85 -7.37 0.07
C VAL A 93 3.62 -8.38 0.88
N TRP A 94 3.84 -8.05 2.15
CA TRP A 94 4.47 -8.94 3.10
C TRP A 94 3.41 -9.49 4.04
N ASN A 95 3.09 -10.77 3.87
CA ASN A 95 2.18 -11.49 4.73
C ASN A 95 2.97 -12.39 5.70
N ASN A 96 3.21 -11.89 6.92
CA ASN A 96 3.75 -12.73 7.99
C ASN A 96 2.65 -13.52 8.71
N ASN A 97 1.39 -13.25 8.41
CA ASN A 97 0.26 -13.97 8.97
C ASN A 97 0.22 -15.39 8.40
N PHE A 98 -0.26 -16.35 9.19
CA PHE A 98 -0.49 -17.72 8.74
C PHE A 98 -1.72 -17.84 7.82
N ALA A 99 -2.64 -16.87 7.90
CA ALA A 99 -3.83 -16.82 7.06
C ALA A 99 -3.51 -16.33 5.64
N PRO A 100 -4.06 -16.97 4.58
CA PRO A 100 -3.91 -16.50 3.20
C PRO A 100 -4.65 -15.16 2.97
N ILE A 101 -4.12 -14.39 2.03
CA ILE A 101 -4.71 -13.13 1.55
C ILE A 101 -4.65 -13.14 0.04
N ILE A 102 -5.74 -12.72 -0.58
CA ILE A 102 -5.80 -12.45 -2.02
C ILE A 102 -5.69 -10.95 -2.21
N ILE A 103 -4.86 -10.53 -3.17
CA ILE A 103 -4.66 -9.13 -3.54
C ILE A 103 -5.06 -8.99 -5.00
N ASP A 104 -5.82 -7.94 -5.30
CA ASP A 104 -6.26 -7.64 -6.66
C ASP A 104 -6.28 -6.12 -6.91
N ASP A 105 -6.58 -5.70 -8.14
CA ASP A 105 -6.77 -4.31 -8.56
C ASP A 105 -5.63 -3.37 -8.15
N PHE A 106 -4.40 -3.90 -8.21
CA PHE A 106 -3.22 -3.14 -7.85
C PHE A 106 -3.01 -1.97 -8.83
N LYS A 107 -3.04 -0.74 -8.32
CA LYS A 107 -2.90 0.47 -9.13
C LYS A 107 -2.07 1.53 -8.45
N ILE A 108 -1.16 2.12 -9.20
CA ILE A 108 -0.39 3.30 -8.82
C ILE A 108 -0.86 4.48 -9.68
N SER A 109 -1.08 5.65 -9.07
CA SER A 109 -1.52 6.85 -9.78
C SER A 109 -0.84 8.09 -9.24
N ALA A 110 -0.39 8.96 -10.13
CA ALA A 110 0.08 10.30 -9.75
C ALA A 110 -1.08 11.14 -9.22
N CYS A 111 -0.83 11.94 -8.19
CA CYS A 111 -1.79 12.87 -7.61
C CYS A 111 -1.12 14.24 -7.49
N GLN A 112 -1.69 15.23 -8.17
CA GLN A 112 -1.36 16.63 -7.99
C GLN A 112 -2.40 17.21 -7.00
N PHE A 113 -1.92 17.79 -5.90
CA PHE A 113 -2.75 18.43 -4.88
C PHE A 113 -2.49 19.94 -4.88
#